data_AF-A0A1J3ILR1-F1
#
_entry.id   AF-A0A1J3ILR1-F1
#
_cell.length_a   1.000
_cell.length_b   1.000
_cell.length_c   1.000
_cell.angle_alpha   90.00
_cell.angle_beta   90.00
_cell.angle_gamma   90.00
#
_symmetry.space_group_name_H-M   'P 1'
#
loop_
_entity.id
_entity.type
_entity.pdbx_description
1 polymer ?
#
loop_
_entity_poly.entity_id
_entity_poly.type
_entity_poly.pdbx_seq_one_letter_code
_entity_poly.pdbx_strand_id
1 'polypeptide(L)'
;FRHVREEEVASFVDYIKQSASLENPVNFNEKLMKLSGSVICRVGFGVNLKGSKLENTVDQVIVQTFEVLGSFAAADYFPVIGKFIDRITGLHGKSEKVFKILDSFFDQAIKHHLEDKSIKDDIIDLLLKMEKGEIGLGEYQLTRN
;
A
#
# COMPACT_ATOMS: atom_id res chain seq x y z
N PHE A 1 -15.04 -4.06 -3.31
CA PHE A 1 -14.91 -3.23 -2.09
C PHE A 1 -15.85 -3.65 -0.94
N ARG A 2 -17.19 -3.50 -1.05
CA ARG A 2 -18.13 -3.73 0.08
C ARG A 2 -17.92 -5.05 0.82
N HIS A 3 -17.95 -6.17 0.09
CA HIS A 3 -17.79 -7.51 0.64
C HIS A 3 -16.49 -7.65 1.45
N VAL A 4 -15.35 -7.34 0.82
CA VAL A 4 -14.02 -7.42 1.47
C VAL A 4 -13.96 -6.54 2.73
N ARG A 5 -14.46 -5.31 2.65
CA ARG A 5 -14.47 -4.41 3.82
C ARG A 5 -15.31 -4.99 4.96
N GLU A 6 -16.49 -5.51 4.68
CA GLU A 6 -17.37 -6.11 5.70
C GLU A 6 -16.73 -7.36 6.33
N GLU A 7 -16.07 -8.20 5.53
CA GLU A 7 -15.33 -9.38 5.98
C GLU A 7 -14.16 -9.02 6.91
N GLU A 8 -13.32 -8.07 6.51
CA GLU A 8 -12.15 -7.63 7.29
C GLU A 8 -12.56 -6.94 8.61
N VAL A 9 -13.62 -6.11 8.57
CA VAL A 9 -14.16 -5.46 9.77
C VAL A 9 -14.77 -6.49 10.72
N ALA A 10 -15.47 -7.51 10.21
CA ALA A 10 -16.00 -8.59 11.04
C ALA A 10 -14.87 -9.33 11.77
N SER A 11 -13.80 -9.70 11.05
CA SER A 11 -12.62 -10.34 11.66
C SER A 11 -11.95 -9.45 12.72
N PHE A 12 -11.92 -8.13 12.51
CA PHE A 12 -11.37 -7.19 13.48
C PHE A 12 -12.23 -7.08 14.75
N VAL A 13 -13.56 -7.01 14.60
CA VAL A 13 -14.51 -6.97 15.71
C VAL A 13 -14.41 -8.25 16.54
N ASP A 14 -14.32 -9.41 15.90
CA ASP A 14 -14.19 -10.68 16.60
C ASP A 14 -12.87 -10.79 17.36
N TYR A 15 -11.77 -10.28 16.80
CA TYR A 15 -10.49 -10.15 17.51
C TYR A 15 -10.59 -9.25 18.76
N ILE A 16 -11.30 -8.11 18.66
CA ILE A 16 -11.51 -7.21 19.80
C ILE A 16 -12.34 -7.91 20.88
N LYS A 17 -13.45 -8.56 20.51
CA LYS A 17 -14.29 -9.31 21.45
C LYS A 17 -13.47 -10.35 22.21
N GLN A 18 -12.67 -11.14 21.49
CA GLN A 18 -11.81 -12.15 22.08
C GLN A 18 -10.78 -11.53 23.04
N SER A 19 -10.15 -10.42 22.64
CA SER A 19 -9.18 -9.72 23.48
C SER A 19 -9.82 -9.15 24.74
N ALA A 20 -11.03 -8.58 24.63
CA ALA A 20 -11.80 -8.07 25.76
C ALA A 20 -12.21 -9.19 26.73
N SER A 21 -12.64 -10.35 26.22
CA SER A 21 -12.95 -11.53 27.05
C SER A 21 -11.75 -12.08 27.80
N LEU A 22 -10.54 -11.85 27.30
CA LEU A 22 -9.28 -12.26 27.94
C LEU A 22 -8.64 -11.12 28.76
N GLU A 23 -9.30 -9.97 28.86
CA GLU A 23 -8.77 -8.74 29.50
C GLU A 23 -7.41 -8.30 28.92
N ASN A 24 -7.14 -8.65 27.66
CA ASN A 24 -5.88 -8.33 27.00
C ASN A 24 -5.93 -6.91 26.41
N PRO A 25 -4.93 -6.05 26.73
CA PRO A 25 -4.84 -4.75 26.10
C PRO A 25 -4.61 -4.87 24.59
N VAL A 26 -5.25 -4.00 23.81
CA VAL A 26 -5.15 -3.97 22.35
C VAL A 26 -4.52 -2.67 21.90
N ASN A 27 -3.44 -2.76 21.12
CA ASN A 27 -2.94 -1.62 20.36
C ASN A 27 -3.87 -1.35 19.17
N PHE A 28 -4.83 -0.46 19.37
CA PHE A 28 -5.85 -0.17 18.38
C PHE A 28 -5.29 0.48 17.12
N ASN A 29 -4.25 1.32 17.26
CA ASN A 29 -3.59 1.96 16.12
C ASN A 29 -2.97 0.93 15.18
N GLU A 30 -2.17 0.01 15.72
CA GLU A 30 -1.58 -1.08 14.93
C GLU A 30 -2.65 -1.93 14.22
N LYS A 31 -3.73 -2.27 14.92
CA LYS A 31 -4.78 -3.13 14.36
C LYS A 31 -5.61 -2.43 13.29
N LEU A 32 -5.91 -1.14 13.44
CA LEU A 32 -6.58 -0.35 12.40
C LEU A 32 -5.71 -0.17 11.15
N MET A 33 -4.40 -0.02 11.34
CA MET A 33 -3.46 0.06 10.21
C MET A 33 -3.42 -1.25 9.43
N LYS A 34 -3.34 -2.39 10.12
CA LYS A 34 -3.45 -3.73 9.51
C LYS A 34 -4.77 -3.94 8.78
N LEU A 35 -5.89 -3.55 9.41
CA LEU A 35 -7.22 -3.60 8.79
C LEU A 35 -7.26 -2.78 7.49
N SER A 36 -6.78 -1.54 7.54
CA SER A 36 -6.76 -0.65 6.38
C SER A 36 -5.87 -1.20 5.26
N GLY A 37 -4.68 -1.69 5.62
CA GLY A 37 -3.76 -2.35 4.69
C GLY A 37 -4.36 -3.58 4.03
N SER A 38 -5.03 -4.43 4.80
CA SER A 38 -5.69 -5.66 4.30
C SER A 38 -6.80 -5.34 3.30
N VAL A 39 -7.67 -4.38 3.63
CA VAL A 39 -8.73 -3.92 2.72
C VAL A 39 -8.15 -3.32 1.44
N ILE A 40 -7.15 -2.45 1.54
CA ILE A 40 -6.51 -1.83 0.37
C ILE A 40 -5.85 -2.89 -0.51
N CYS A 41 -5.08 -3.82 0.07
CA CYS A 41 -4.37 -4.83 -0.71
C CYS A 41 -5.33 -5.81 -1.39
N ARG A 42 -6.37 -6.28 -0.69
CA ARG A 42 -7.35 -7.19 -1.27
C ARG A 42 -8.20 -6.54 -2.35
N VAL A 43 -8.58 -5.27 -2.18
CA VAL A 43 -9.47 -4.58 -3.13
C VAL A 43 -8.70 -3.95 -4.29
N GLY A 44 -7.57 -3.30 -4.00
CA GLY A 44 -6.79 -2.57 -4.99
C GLY A 44 -5.83 -3.48 -5.74
N PHE A 45 -5.25 -4.48 -5.07
CA PHE A 45 -4.15 -5.27 -5.61
C PHE A 45 -4.43 -6.77 -5.64
N GLY A 46 -5.66 -7.24 -5.39
CA GLY A 46 -5.94 -8.68 -5.37
C GLY A 46 -5.15 -9.51 -4.35
N VAL A 47 -4.36 -8.88 -3.46
CA VAL A 47 -3.44 -9.56 -2.54
C VAL A 47 -4.11 -9.76 -1.19
N ASN A 48 -4.22 -11.02 -0.75
CA ASN A 48 -4.54 -11.33 0.63
C ASN A 48 -3.27 -11.19 1.48
N LEU A 49 -3.25 -10.22 2.40
CA LEU A 49 -2.06 -10.00 3.24
C LEU A 49 -1.83 -11.13 4.24
N LYS A 50 -2.90 -11.68 4.81
CA LYS A 50 -2.80 -12.70 5.85
C LYS A 50 -2.16 -13.97 5.29
N GLY A 51 -1.02 -14.37 5.85
CA GLY A 51 -0.24 -15.52 5.39
C GLY A 51 0.62 -15.24 4.14
N SER A 52 0.65 -14.00 3.64
CA SER A 52 1.51 -13.62 2.52
C SER A 52 2.91 -13.21 2.98
N LYS A 53 3.87 -13.19 2.06
CA LYS A 53 5.20 -12.62 2.30
C LYS A 53 5.15 -11.11 2.59
N LEU A 54 4.07 -10.44 2.21
CA LEU A 54 3.86 -9.00 2.34
C LEU A 54 3.31 -8.60 3.72
N GLU A 55 2.81 -9.55 4.51
CA GLU A 55 2.17 -9.30 5.82
C GLU A 55 3.09 -8.51 6.75
N ASN A 56 4.35 -8.92 6.85
CA ASN A 56 5.32 -8.31 7.76
C ASN A 56 5.87 -6.97 7.25
N THR A 57 5.73 -6.70 5.95
CA THR A 57 6.24 -5.46 5.34
C THR A 57 5.18 -4.37 5.24
N VAL A 58 3.89 -4.72 5.17
CA VAL A 58 2.82 -3.76 4.93
C VAL A 58 2.75 -2.69 6.02
N ASP A 59 2.89 -3.06 7.29
CA ASP A 59 2.81 -2.08 8.38
C ASP A 59 3.91 -1.02 8.24
N GLN A 60 5.11 -1.48 7.92
CA GLN A 60 6.26 -0.62 7.72
C GLN A 60 6.08 0.28 6.49
N VAL A 61 5.56 -0.27 5.39
CA VAL A 61 5.26 0.46 4.16
C VAL A 61 4.25 1.58 4.45
N ILE A 62 3.11 1.23 5.07
CA ILE A 62 2.02 2.17 5.32
C ILE A 62 2.48 3.28 6.26
N VAL A 63 3.11 2.95 7.39
CA VAL A 63 3.55 3.95 8.37
C VAL A 63 4.56 4.92 7.75
N GLN A 64 5.62 4.43 7.11
CA GLN A 64 6.63 5.32 6.54
C GLN A 64 6.08 6.15 5.36
N THR A 65 5.14 5.59 4.58
CA THR A 65 4.46 6.33 3.51
C THR A 65 3.64 7.48 4.06
N PHE A 66 2.80 7.24 5.07
CA PHE A 66 2.01 8.31 5.69
C PHE A 66 2.88 9.36 6.38
N GLU A 67 4.01 8.97 6.97
CA GLU A 67 4.96 9.93 7.53
C GLU A 67 5.54 10.87 6.47
N VAL A 68 5.87 10.37 5.27
CA VAL A 68 6.35 11.22 4.18
C VAL A 68 5.22 12.07 3.60
N LEU A 69 4.05 11.47 3.35
CA LEU A 69 2.90 12.20 2.80
C LEU A 69 2.35 13.28 3.73
N GLY A 70 2.47 13.08 5.04
CA GLY A 70 2.08 14.06 6.06
C GLY A 70 3.16 15.09 6.40
N SER A 71 4.36 14.96 5.81
CA SER A 71 5.47 15.90 6.07
C SER A 71 5.31 17.19 5.29
N PHE A 72 5.83 18.28 5.86
CA PHE A 72 5.98 19.53 5.12
C PHE A 72 7.19 19.44 4.18
N ALA A 73 6.97 19.42 2.87
CA ALA A 73 8.03 19.50 1.87
C ALA A 73 8.24 20.97 1.43
N ALA A 74 9.39 21.54 1.76
CA ALA A 74 9.71 22.91 1.39
C ALA A 74 9.80 23.08 -0.14
N ALA A 75 10.17 22.03 -0.87
CA ALA A 75 10.17 22.01 -2.33
C ALA A 75 8.79 22.31 -2.95
N ASP A 76 7.70 22.00 -2.25
CA ASP A 76 6.34 22.25 -2.74
C ASP A 76 5.96 23.74 -2.66
N TYR A 77 6.60 24.51 -1.78
CA TYR A 77 6.27 25.92 -1.51
C TYR A 77 7.36 26.89 -2.01
N PHE A 78 8.61 26.45 -2.09
CA PHE A 78 9.77 27.28 -2.44
C PHE A 78 10.53 26.68 -3.62
N PRO A 79 10.17 27.03 -4.87
CA PRO A 79 10.70 26.34 -6.07
C PRO A 79 12.22 26.39 -6.24
N VAL A 80 12.86 27.46 -5.74
CA VAL A 80 14.29 27.71 -5.94
C VAL A 80 15.15 27.07 -4.84
N ILE A 81 14.72 27.15 -3.58
CA ILE A 81 15.54 26.73 -2.42
C ILE A 81 14.97 25.51 -1.68
N GLY A 82 13.71 25.15 -1.93
CA GLY A 82 13.00 24.12 -1.16
C GLY A 82 13.65 22.75 -1.23
N LYS A 83 14.15 22.34 -2.41
CA LYS A 83 14.88 21.07 -2.56
C LYS A 83 16.15 21.01 -1.71
N PHE A 84 16.84 22.14 -1.53
CA PHE A 84 18.02 22.21 -0.68
C PHE A 84 17.63 22.10 0.80
N ILE A 85 16.55 22.79 1.20
CA ILE A 85 15.98 22.70 2.55
C ILE A 85 15.58 21.25 2.86
N ASP A 86 14.83 20.60 1.98
CA ASP A 86 14.39 19.21 2.16
C ASP A 86 15.55 18.20 2.24
N ARG A 87 16.69 18.54 1.62
CA ARG A 87 17.92 17.74 1.74
C ARG A 87 18.59 17.92 3.09
N ILE A 88 18.61 19.15 3.64
CA ILE A 88 19.15 19.44 4.97
C ILE A 88 18.26 18.84 6.07
N THR A 89 16.93 18.96 5.94
CA THR A 89 15.98 18.39 6.91
C THR A 89 15.95 16.86 6.88
N GLY A 90 16.55 16.25 5.85
CA GLY A 90 16.56 14.80 5.63
C GLY A 90 15.27 14.26 5.01
N LEU A 91 14.28 15.12 4.74
CA LEU A 91 13.02 14.72 4.11
C LEU A 91 13.22 14.11 2.73
N HIS A 92 14.17 14.65 1.95
CA HIS A 92 14.52 14.10 0.64
C HIS A 92 15.00 12.64 0.75
N GLY A 93 15.93 12.36 1.67
CA GLY A 93 16.45 11.01 1.89
C GLY A 93 15.39 10.06 2.45
N LYS A 94 14.51 10.55 3.34
CA LYS A 94 13.36 9.78 3.84
C LYS A 94 12.40 9.41 2.72
N SER A 95 12.12 10.35 1.81
CA SER A 95 11.26 10.14 0.65
C SER A 95 11.85 9.09 -0.30
N GLU A 96 13.16 9.15 -0.56
CA GLU A 96 13.85 8.14 -1.39
C GLU A 96 13.81 6.74 -0.76
N LYS A 97 13.98 6.65 0.56
CA LYS A 97 13.86 5.38 1.29
C LYS A 97 12.44 4.80 1.17
N VAL A 98 11.42 5.64 1.37
CA VAL A 98 10.02 5.23 1.24
C VAL A 98 9.68 4.82 -0.18
N PHE A 99 10.19 5.54 -1.18
CA PHE A 99 10.03 5.18 -2.59
C PHE A 99 10.56 3.77 -2.84
N LYS A 100 11.78 3.43 -2.38
CA LYS A 100 12.34 2.07 -2.52
C LYS A 100 11.51 0.99 -1.82
N ILE A 101 10.91 1.31 -0.68
CA ILE A 101 10.03 0.39 0.06
C ILE A 101 8.74 0.13 -0.74
N LEU A 102 8.12 1.18 -1.27
CA LEU A 102 6.91 1.07 -2.11
C LEU A 102 7.20 0.35 -3.42
N ASP A 103 8.30 0.68 -4.08
CA ASP A 103 8.77 0.04 -5.31
C ASP A 103 8.93 -1.48 -5.11
N SER A 104 9.63 -1.90 -4.05
CA SER A 104 9.78 -3.32 -3.72
C SER A 104 8.45 -4.01 -3.37
N PHE A 105 7.53 -3.29 -2.73
CA PHE A 105 6.19 -3.80 -2.44
C PHE A 105 5.40 -4.05 -3.73
N PHE A 106 5.40 -3.08 -4.66
CA PHE A 106 4.69 -3.20 -5.93
C PHE A 106 5.31 -4.24 -6.85
N ASP A 107 6.65 -4.37 -6.88
CA ASP A 107 7.33 -5.46 -7.61
C ASP A 107 6.86 -6.84 -7.15
N GLN A 108 6.74 -7.03 -5.83
CA GLN A 108 6.23 -8.28 -5.27
C GLN A 108 4.76 -8.51 -5.63
N ALA A 109 3.94 -7.46 -5.58
CA ALA A 109 2.54 -7.55 -5.98
C ALA A 109 2.40 -7.89 -7.47
N ILE A 110 3.12 -7.21 -8.37
CA ILE A 110 3.14 -7.48 -9.80
C ILE A 110 3.59 -8.91 -10.07
N LYS A 111 4.69 -9.34 -9.46
CA LYS A 111 5.20 -10.72 -9.59
C LYS A 111 4.15 -11.75 -9.18
N HIS A 112 3.41 -11.49 -8.10
CA HIS A 112 2.32 -12.37 -7.66
C HIS A 112 1.23 -12.55 -8.74
N HIS A 113 0.86 -11.49 -9.46
CA HIS A 113 -0.13 -11.57 -10.56
C HIS A 113 0.43 -12.28 -11.80
N LEU A 114 1.73 -12.14 -12.06
CA LEU A 114 2.38 -12.84 -13.17
C LEU A 114 2.47 -14.36 -12.90
N GLU A 115 2.65 -14.75 -11.64
CA GLU A 115 2.72 -16.16 -11.21
C GLU A 115 1.33 -16.81 -11.07
N ASP A 116 0.33 -16.06 -10.59
CA ASP A 116 -1.04 -16.54 -10.39
C ASP A 116 -2.03 -15.88 -11.35
N LYS A 117 -2.30 -16.54 -12.48
CA LYS A 117 -3.24 -16.09 -13.52
C LYS A 117 -4.72 -16.13 -13.09
N SER A 118 -5.03 -16.65 -11.90
CA SER A 118 -6.39 -16.63 -11.37
C SER A 118 -6.76 -15.27 -10.78
N ILE A 119 -5.76 -14.47 -10.40
CA ILE A 119 -5.94 -13.10 -9.92
C ILE A 119 -6.27 -12.20 -11.10
N LYS A 120 -7.44 -11.57 -11.06
CA LYS A 120 -8.01 -10.76 -12.14
C LYS A 120 -8.88 -9.66 -11.56
N ASP A 121 -9.18 -8.67 -12.41
CA ASP A 121 -10.17 -7.63 -12.16
C ASP A 121 -9.80 -6.68 -11.00
N ASP A 122 -8.49 -6.49 -10.78
CA ASP A 122 -7.92 -5.47 -9.91
C ASP A 122 -7.05 -4.47 -10.70
N ILE A 123 -6.47 -3.49 -9.99
CA ILE A 123 -5.69 -2.41 -10.61
C ILE A 123 -4.41 -2.96 -11.26
N ILE A 124 -3.77 -3.96 -10.65
CA ILE A 124 -2.51 -4.50 -11.19
C ILE A 124 -2.78 -5.30 -12.46
N ASP A 125 -3.80 -6.15 -12.46
CA ASP A 125 -4.24 -6.85 -13.67
C ASP A 125 -4.61 -5.87 -14.80
N LEU A 126 -5.34 -4.80 -14.48
CA LEU A 126 -5.67 -3.75 -15.45
C LEU A 126 -4.42 -3.07 -16.02
N LEU A 127 -3.47 -2.67 -15.17
CA LEU A 127 -2.22 -2.04 -15.62
C LEU A 127 -1.36 -3.00 -16.46
N LEU A 128 -1.33 -4.29 -16.12
CA LEU A 128 -0.62 -5.30 -16.91
C LEU A 128 -1.27 -5.53 -18.29
N LYS A 129 -2.60 -5.55 -18.36
CA LYS A 129 -3.31 -5.63 -19.65
C LYS A 129 -3.05 -4.40 -20.52
N MET A 130 -2.97 -3.22 -19.91
CA MET A 130 -2.60 -1.99 -20.61
C MET A 130 -1.16 -2.02 -21.14
N GLU A 131 -0.21 -2.49 -20.33
CA GLU A 131 1.21 -2.64 -20.73
C GLU A 131 1.37 -3.62 -21.90
N LYS A 132 0.55 -4.66 -21.96
CA LYS A 132 0.53 -5.63 -23.07
C LYS A 132 -0.22 -5.14 -24.31
N GLY A 133 -0.89 -3.99 -24.25
CA GLY A 133 -1.74 -3.49 -25.33
C GLY A 133 -3.05 -4.25 -25.51
N GLU A 134 -3.48 -5.03 -24.51
CA GLU A 134 -4.74 -5.78 -24.53
C GLU A 134 -5.96 -4.86 -24.29
N ILE A 135 -5.75 -3.77 -23.55
CA ILE A 135 -6.76 -2.73 -23.27
C ILE A 135 -6.13 -1.34 -23.33
N GLY A 136 -6.92 -0.30 -23.62
CA GLY A 136 -6.49 1.09 -23.59
C GLY A 136 -7.40 1.96 -22.71
N LEU A 137 -6.83 2.97 -22.04
CA LEU A 137 -7.57 4.02 -21.35
C LEU A 137 -7.51 5.30 -22.19
N GLY A 138 -8.42 5.43 -23.15
CA GLY A 138 -8.39 6.55 -24.10
C GLY A 138 -7.15 6.48 -25.02
N GLU A 139 -6.39 7.57 -25.11
CA GLU A 139 -5.15 7.65 -25.92
C GLU A 139 -3.90 7.14 -25.18
N TYR A 140 -4.01 6.81 -23.90
CA TYR A 140 -2.86 6.43 -23.08
C TYR A 140 -2.51 4.94 -23.26
N GLN A 141 -1.26 4.68 -23.65
CA GLN A 141 -0.64 3.36 -23.61
C GLN A 141 0.51 3.33 -22.62
N LEU A 142 0.62 2.24 -21.86
CA LEU A 142 1.75 2.01 -20.98
C LEU A 142 2.88 1.36 -21.79
N THR A 143 4.08 1.89 -21.63
CA THR A 143 5.30 1.32 -22.21
C THR A 143 6.18 0.79 -21.10
N ARG A 144 6.81 -0.37 -21.33
CA ARG A 144 7.84 -0.88 -20.43
C ARG A 144 9.15 -0.13 -20.66
N ASN A 145 9.69 0.50 -19.62
CA ASN A 145 11.04 1.10 -19.61
C ASN A 145 12.11 0.06 -19.31
#